data_AF-A0A7C2LX56-F1
#
_entry.id   AF-A0A7C2LX56-F1
#
_cell.length_a   1.000
_cell.length_b   1.000
_cell.length_c   1.000
_cell.angle_alpha   90.00
_cell.angle_beta   90.00
_cell.angle_gamma   90.00
#
_symmetry.space_group_name_H-M   'P 1'
#
loop_
_entity.id
_entity.type
_entity.pdbx_description
1 polymer ?
#
loop_
_entity_poly.entity_id
_entity_poly.type
_entity_poly.pdbx_seq_one_letter_code
_entity_poly.pdbx_strand_id
1 'polypeptide(L)' 'TIFKDTRELARVTVGMVEALLQGGEPEINDTKTYDNGVKVVPSYLCTPVFADKDNYRKLLIDTGYYTEADLM' A
#
# COMPACT_ATOMS: atom_id res chain seq x y z
N THR A 1 3.84 10.47 -12.94
CA THR A 1 3.08 10.45 -11.67
C THR A 1 3.63 9.35 -10.77
N ILE A 2 3.12 9.19 -9.55
CA ILE A 2 3.50 8.10 -8.64
C ILE A 2 2.26 7.25 -8.39
N PHE A 3 2.35 5.97 -8.74
CA PHE A 3 1.31 4.99 -8.46
C PHE A 3 1.49 4.42 -7.06
N LYS A 4 0.40 4.43 -6.29
CA LYS A 4 0.28 3.80 -4.98
C LYS A 4 -0.98 2.94 -5.02
N ASP A 5 -0.80 1.63 -5.05
CA ASP A 5 -1.94 0.71 -5.17
C ASP A 5 -2.72 0.67 -3.85
N THR A 6 -3.93 1.21 -3.87
CA THR A 6 -4.82 1.23 -2.70
C THR A 6 -5.29 -0.17 -2.29
N ARG A 7 -5.29 -1.14 -3.22
CA ARG A 7 -5.65 -2.53 -2.96
C ARG A 7 -4.59 -3.21 -2.10
N GLU A 8 -3.32 -2.90 -2.34
CA GLU A 8 -2.21 -3.40 -1.51
C GLU A 8 -2.26 -2.82 -0.09
N LEU A 9 -2.55 -1.51 0.03
CA LEU A 9 -2.76 -0.90 1.33
C LEU A 9 -3.93 -1.54 2.09
N ALA A 10 -5.04 -1.84 1.40
CA ALA A 10 -6.18 -2.53 1.98
C ALA A 10 -5.80 -3.96 2.43
N ARG A 11 -5.04 -4.71 1.63
CA ARG A 11 -4.54 -6.04 1.97
C ARG A 11 -3.71 -6.03 3.26
N VAL A 12 -2.75 -5.11 3.36
CA VAL A 12 -1.94 -4.93 4.56
C VAL A 12 -2.82 -4.59 5.76
N THR A 13 -3.75 -3.63 5.59
CA THR A 13 -4.66 -3.21 6.66
C THR A 13 -5.51 -4.37 7.19
N VAL A 14 -6.09 -5.18 6.30
CA VAL A 14 -6.87 -6.37 6.69
C VAL A 14 -5.98 -7.38 7.42
N GLY A 15 -4.77 -7.65 6.92
CA GLY A 15 -3.83 -8.54 7.59
C GLY A 15 -3.46 -8.08 8.99
N MET A 16 -3.29 -6.77 9.21
CA MET A 16 -3.08 -6.21 10.54
C MET A 16 -4.28 -6.45 11.46
N VAL A 17 -5.50 -6.22 10.96
CA VAL A 17 -6.73 -6.46 11.73
C VAL A 17 -6.88 -7.94 12.09
N GLU A 18 -6.65 -8.85 11.14
CA GLU A 18 -6.72 -10.29 11.37
C GLU A 18 -5.71 -10.75 12.42
N ALA A 19 -4.45 -10.30 12.33
CA ALA A 19 -3.41 -10.64 13.31
C ALA A 19 -3.82 -10.23 14.73
N LEU A 20 -4.35 -9.01 14.90
CA LEU A 20 -4.82 -8.51 16.19
C LEU A 20 -6.02 -9.30 16.72
N LEU A 21 -7.00 -9.63 15.86
CA LEU A 21 -8.17 -10.42 16.25
C LEU A 21 -7.79 -11.85 16.67
N GLN A 22 -6.71 -12.40 16.12
CA GLN A 22 -6.17 -13.70 16.48
C GLN A 22 -5.22 -13.65 17.69
N GLY A 23 -5.02 -12.48 18.30
CA GLY A 23 -4.14 -12.28 19.45
C GLY A 23 -2.65 -12.27 19.11
N GLY A 24 -2.30 -12.15 17.83
CA GLY A 24 -0.92 -12.02 17.35
C GLY A 24 -0.49 -10.57 17.13
N GLU A 25 0.71 -10.41 16.58
CA GLU A 25 1.27 -9.11 16.21
C GLU A 25 1.16 -8.88 14.68
N PRO A 26 0.75 -7.68 14.24
CA PRO A 26 0.76 -7.32 12.82
C PRO A 26 2.16 -7.32 12.21
N GLU A 27 2.24 -7.61 10.91
CA GLU A 27 3.46 -7.43 10.14
C GLU A 27 3.82 -5.93 10.06
N ILE A 28 5.06 -5.58 10.43
CA ILE A 28 5.60 -4.22 10.41
C ILE A 28 6.98 -4.22 9.76
N ASN A 29 7.35 -3.14 9.08
CA ASN A 29 8.65 -2.99 8.45
C ASN A 29 9.38 -1.67 8.81
N ASP A 30 8.74 -0.80 9.60
CA ASP A 30 9.33 0.44 10.10
C ASP A 30 8.91 0.70 11.56
N THR A 31 9.89 0.88 12.43
CA THR A 31 9.71 1.19 13.86
C THR A 31 10.46 2.44 14.29
N LYS A 32 10.81 3.31 13.32
CA LYS A 32 11.73 4.43 13.53
C LYS A 32 11.21 5.75 12.97
N THR A 33 10.46 5.74 11.87
CA THR A 33 10.19 6.94 11.08
C THR A 33 8.99 7.74 11.57
N TYR A 34 7.92 7.07 12.02
CA TYR A 34 6.64 7.71 12.28
C TYR A 34 6.46 8.09 13.75
N ASP A 35 7.14 9.16 14.19
CA ASP A 35 6.88 9.80 15.48
C ASP A 35 5.61 10.67 15.40
N ASN A 36 4.64 10.38 16.27
CA ASN A 36 3.39 11.13 16.35
C ASN A 36 3.36 12.20 17.47
N GLY A 37 4.52 12.51 18.06
CA GLY A 37 4.69 13.43 19.18
C GLY A 37 4.54 12.80 20.57
N VAL A 38 4.13 11.52 20.64
CA VAL A 38 4.01 10.76 21.90
C VAL A 38 4.87 9.50 21.85
N LYS A 39 4.91 8.81 20.71
CA LYS A 39 5.73 7.62 20.48
C LYS A 39 6.05 7.47 19.01
N VAL A 40 7.06 6.66 18.72
CA VAL A 40 7.28 6.13 17.38
C VAL A 40 6.27 5.01 17.13
N VAL A 41 5.43 5.18 16.12
CA VAL A 41 4.36 4.24 15.75
C VAL A 41 4.94 3.12 14.87
N PRO A 42 4.89 1.85 15.29
CA PRO A 42 5.20 0.72 14.42
C PRO A 42 4.31 0.75 13.17
N SER A 43 4.92 0.74 12.00
CA SER A 43 4.28 1.03 10.73
C SER A 43 4.69 0.01 9.67
N TYR A 44 3.83 -0.14 8.66
CA TYR A 44 4.14 -0.86 7.43
C TYR A 44 4.08 0.11 6.25
N LEU A 45 5.19 0.25 5.53
CA LEU A 45 5.32 1.15 4.39
C LEU A 45 5.14 0.36 3.11
N CYS A 46 4.05 0.65 2.38
CA CYS A 46 3.84 0.16 1.02
C CYS A 46 4.79 0.88 0.05
N THR A 47 5.41 0.14 -0.87
CA THR A 47 6.34 0.72 -1.85
C THR A 47 5.60 1.46 -2.96
N PRO A 48 5.81 2.78 -3.14
CA PRO A 48 5.29 3.50 -4.29
C PRO A 48 6.04 3.13 -5.57
N VAL A 49 5.36 3.19 -6.72
CA VAL A 49 5.94 2.89 -8.03
C VAL A 49 5.90 4.13 -8.92
N PHE A 50 7.02 4.48 -9.54
CA PHE A 50 7.06 5.56 -10.52
C PHE A 50 6.28 5.18 -11.78
N ALA A 51 5.38 6.05 -12.22
CA ALA A 51 4.52 5.80 -13.37
C ALA A 51 4.63 6.91 -14.42
N ASP A 52 4.83 6.52 -15.67
CA ASP A 52 4.90 7.40 -16.83
C ASP A 52 4.22 6.77 -18.05
N LYS A 53 4.33 7.44 -19.20
CA LYS A 53 3.73 7.00 -20.46
C LYS A 53 4.27 5.64 -20.95
N ASP A 54 5.45 5.22 -20.51
CA ASP A 54 6.12 4.02 -21.01
C ASP A 54 5.71 2.79 -20.19
N ASN A 55 5.24 2.97 -18.95
CA ASN A 55 4.87 1.86 -18.06
C ASN A 55 3.42 1.85 -17.54
N TYR A 56 2.61 2.89 -17.80
CA TYR A 56 1.26 3.01 -17.20
C TYR A 56 0.34 1.83 -17.54
N ARG A 57 0.37 1.31 -18.78
CA ARG A 57 -0.49 0.19 -19.20
C ARG A 57 -0.25 -1.03 -18.32
N LYS A 58 1.02 -1.39 -18.13
CA LYS A 58 1.41 -2.54 -17.30
C LYS A 58 1.03 -2.33 -15.83
N LEU A 59 1.18 -1.11 -15.30
CA LEU A 59 0.92 -0.82 -13.89
C LEU A 59 -0.57 -0.70 -13.57
N LEU A 60 -1.34 -0.08 -14.47
CA LEU A 60 -2.71 0.35 -14.19
C LEU A 60 -3.76 -0.51 -14.90
N ILE A 61 -3.51 -0.93 -16.15
CA ILE A 61 -4.49 -1.70 -16.93
C ILE A 61 -4.30 -3.20 -16.76
N ASP A 62 -3.08 -3.70 -16.98
CA ASP A 62 -2.82 -5.15 -16.93
C ASP A 62 -3.02 -5.72 -15.52
N THR A 63 -2.89 -4.88 -14.47
CA THR A 63 -3.20 -5.25 -13.08
C THR A 63 -4.69 -5.13 -12.73
N GLY A 64 -5.52 -4.65 -13.66
CA GLY A 64 -6.94 -4.38 -13.45
C GLY A 64 -7.23 -3.26 -12.45
N TYR A 65 -6.29 -2.33 -12.24
CA TYR A 65 -6.52 -1.16 -11.38
C TYR A 65 -7.51 -0.19 -12.06
N TYR A 66 -7.35 0.00 -13.37
CA TYR A 66 -8.30 0.69 -14.24
C TYR A 66 -8.62 -0.17 -15.46
N THR A 67 -9.77 0.07 -16.06
CA THR A 67 -10.08 -0.40 -17.42
C THR A 67 -9.56 0.61 -18.44
N GLU A 68 -9.38 0.20 -19.70
CA GLU A 68 -8.99 1.11 -20.78
C GLU A 68 -9.99 2.26 -20.95
N ALA A 69 -11.28 1.99 -20.72
CA ALA A 69 -12.35 2.98 -20.85
C ALA A 69 -12.27 4.08 -19.77
N ASP A 70 -11.63 3.82 -18.63
CA ASP A 70 -11.45 4.82 -17.56
C ASP A 70 -10.39 5.88 -17.92
N LEU A 71 -9.60 5.64 -18.98
CA LEU A 71 -8.54 6.54 -19.44
C LEU A 71 -8.91 7.33 -20.71
N MET A 72 -10.11 7.12 -21.26
CA MET A 72 -10.59 7.75 -22.50
C MET A 72 -11.42 9.01 -22.25
#